data_AF-A0A7W8LND8-F1
#
_entry.id   AF-A0A7W8LND8-F1
#
_cell.length_a   1.000
_cell.length_b   1.000
_cell.length_c   1.000
_cell.angle_alpha   90.00
_cell.angle_beta   90.00
_cell.angle_gamma   90.00
#
_symmetry.space_group_name_H-M   'P 1'
#
loop_
_entity.id
_entity.type
_entity.pdbx_description
1 polymer ?
#
loop_
_entity_poly.entity_id
_entity_poly.type
_entity_poly.pdbx_seq_one_letter_code
_entity_poly.pdbx_strand_id
1 'polypeptide(L)'
;MGRQRLPTELKALKGTLNTTREKNKPSADTALAKKSTAIFPEETKIACPKTIQSKYVRSYWKKLTAMLVAVRVLSPADLPQLEELCIILEKLREVQSLFSDIDPLEDFDTFEKTQKVFIALSNKFDQLGSKYYISPAARTKLTLDELNVIKTGQEIQKNESAISALLGGRK
;
A
#
# COMPACT_ATOMS: atom_id res chain seq x y z
N MET A 1 6.25 14.40 39.31
CA MET A 1 6.31 13.01 38.82
C MET A 1 4.89 12.48 38.63
N GLY A 2 4.35 12.55 37.41
CA GLY A 2 3.00 12.06 37.12
C GLY A 2 2.95 10.53 37.13
N ARG A 3 2.08 9.93 37.94
CA ARG A 3 1.93 8.47 38.07
C ARG A 3 1.53 7.88 36.71
N GLN A 4 2.36 7.00 36.14
CA GLN A 4 2.05 6.32 34.88
C GLN A 4 0.75 5.51 35.02
N ARG A 5 -0.18 5.70 34.08
CA ARG A 5 -1.46 4.99 34.08
C ARG A 5 -1.25 3.56 33.58
N LEU A 6 -1.62 2.59 34.41
CA LEU A 6 -1.60 1.17 34.05
C LEU A 6 -2.65 0.85 32.96
N PRO A 7 -2.31 0.04 31.96
CA PRO A 7 -3.24 -0.53 30.98
C PRO A 7 -4.42 -1.26 31.63
N THR A 8 -5.56 -1.28 30.95
CA THR A 8 -6.83 -1.86 31.42
C THR A 8 -6.71 -3.35 31.72
N GLU A 9 -5.95 -4.09 30.90
CA GLU A 9 -5.70 -5.53 31.08
C GLU A 9 -4.94 -5.82 32.38
N LEU A 10 -3.94 -5.00 32.70
CA LEU A 10 -3.16 -5.13 33.93
C LEU A 10 -3.97 -4.74 35.19
N LYS A 11 -4.98 -3.87 35.05
CA LYS A 11 -5.93 -3.57 36.14
C LYS A 11 -6.95 -4.69 36.34
N ALA A 12 -7.39 -5.33 35.27
CA ALA A 12 -8.28 -6.49 35.31
C ALA A 12 -7.59 -7.68 35.98
N LEU A 13 -6.35 -8.00 35.59
CA LEU A 13 -5.53 -9.02 36.23
C LEU A 13 -5.29 -8.75 37.73
N LYS A 14 -5.15 -7.47 38.10
CA LYS A 14 -4.95 -7.05 39.50
C LYS A 14 -6.26 -6.86 40.28
N GLY A 15 -7.42 -7.15 39.69
CA GLY A 15 -8.73 -6.98 40.36
C GLY A 15 -9.08 -5.54 40.74
N THR A 16 -8.38 -4.54 40.19
CA THR A 16 -8.55 -3.11 40.50
C THR A 16 -9.29 -2.36 39.40
N LEU A 17 -9.89 -3.10 38.46
CA LEU A 17 -10.64 -2.55 37.33
C LEU A 17 -11.95 -1.93 37.81
N ASN A 18 -12.09 -0.61 37.66
CA ASN A 18 -13.31 0.08 38.05
C ASN A 18 -14.28 0.13 36.85
N THR A 19 -15.18 -0.86 36.80
CA THR A 19 -16.04 -1.18 35.64
C THR A 19 -17.06 -0.08 35.29
N THR A 20 -17.45 0.77 36.25
CA THR A 20 -18.38 1.89 36.01
C THR A 20 -17.73 3.07 35.29
N ARG A 21 -16.42 3.29 35.47
CA ARG A 21 -15.70 4.43 34.89
C ARG A 21 -14.97 4.10 33.59
N GLU A 22 -14.60 2.82 33.40
CA GLU A 22 -13.83 2.37 32.24
C GLU A 22 -14.68 1.70 31.13
N LYS A 23 -15.97 1.38 31.38
CA LYS A 23 -16.92 0.89 30.33
C LYS A 23 -17.11 1.84 29.15
N ASN A 24 -16.91 3.15 29.35
CA ASN A 24 -17.13 4.17 28.33
C ASN A 24 -15.86 4.62 27.58
N LYS A 25 -14.71 4.00 27.84
CA LYS A 25 -13.53 4.21 27.01
C LYS A 25 -13.39 3.04 26.04
N PRO A 26 -13.58 3.25 24.73
CA PRO A 26 -13.19 2.22 23.77
C PRO A 26 -11.72 1.92 24.03
N SER A 27 -11.38 0.63 24.15
CA SER A 27 -9.99 0.20 24.24
C SER A 27 -9.21 0.82 23.08
N ALA A 28 -7.94 1.18 23.30
CA ALA A 28 -7.10 1.68 22.21
C ALA A 28 -7.13 0.70 21.01
N ASP A 29 -7.24 -0.60 21.28
CA ASP A 29 -7.37 -1.65 20.28
C ASP A 29 -8.68 -1.61 19.49
N THR A 30 -9.82 -1.30 20.11
CA THR A 30 -11.09 -1.13 19.37
C THR A 30 -11.12 0.16 18.55
N ALA A 31 -10.44 1.21 19.00
CA ALA A 31 -10.27 2.44 18.23
C ALA A 31 -9.29 2.29 17.05
N LEU A 32 -8.20 1.53 17.23
CA LEU A 32 -7.24 1.19 16.19
C LEU A 32 -7.85 0.25 15.14
N ALA A 33 -8.58 -0.78 15.57
CA ALA A 33 -9.28 -1.70 14.68
C ALA A 33 -10.29 -0.97 13.78
N LYS A 34 -11.08 -0.05 14.35
CA LYS A 34 -12.06 0.76 13.58
C LYS A 34 -11.42 1.76 12.61
N LYS A 35 -10.21 2.25 12.88
CA LYS A 35 -9.51 3.19 11.98
C LYS A 35 -8.76 2.50 10.85
N SER A 36 -8.24 1.30 11.09
CA SER A 36 -7.43 0.56 10.10
C SER A 36 -8.27 -0.15 9.03
N THR A 37 -9.54 -0.44 9.32
CA THR A 37 -10.47 -1.17 8.42
C THR A 37 -11.66 -0.32 7.97
N ALA A 38 -11.53 1.01 7.97
CA ALA A 38 -12.57 1.90 7.47
C ALA A 38 -12.70 1.75 5.94
N ILE A 39 -13.50 0.78 5.52
CA ILE A 39 -13.92 0.59 4.14
C ILE A 39 -14.85 1.76 3.78
N PHE A 40 -14.78 2.23 2.53
CA PHE A 40 -15.71 3.25 2.07
C PHE A 40 -17.17 2.79 2.23
N PRO A 41 -18.08 3.65 2.75
CA PRO A 41 -19.50 3.32 2.77
C PRO A 41 -19.99 3.10 1.34
N GLU A 42 -21.01 2.24 1.20
CA GLU A 42 -21.70 2.02 -0.08
C GLU A 42 -22.11 3.38 -0.68
N GLU A 43 -21.97 3.49 -2.01
CA GLU A 43 -22.25 4.71 -2.79
C GLU A 43 -21.22 5.86 -2.69
N THR A 44 -20.07 5.66 -2.04
CA THR A 44 -19.02 6.69 -2.04
C THR A 44 -18.50 6.96 -3.46
N LYS A 45 -18.70 8.19 -3.96
CA LYS A 45 -18.13 8.65 -5.23
C LYS A 45 -16.74 9.22 -4.99
N ILE A 46 -15.72 8.51 -5.48
CA ILE A 46 -14.33 8.94 -5.41
C ILE A 46 -14.00 9.84 -6.61
N ALA A 47 -13.58 11.07 -6.32
CA ALA A 47 -13.14 12.00 -7.36
C ALA A 47 -11.86 11.47 -8.03
N CYS A 48 -11.78 11.65 -9.35
CA CYS A 48 -10.58 11.30 -10.10
C CYS A 48 -9.47 12.34 -9.82
N PRO A 49 -8.25 11.90 -9.48
CA PRO A 49 -7.10 12.79 -9.32
C PRO A 49 -6.85 13.66 -10.56
N LYS A 50 -6.34 14.88 -10.34
CA LYS A 50 -6.01 15.81 -11.44
C LYS A 50 -4.80 15.37 -12.26
N THR A 51 -3.96 14.51 -11.69
CA THR A 51 -2.76 13.92 -12.29
C THR A 51 -3.07 13.09 -13.52
N ILE A 52 -4.21 12.40 -13.53
CA ILE A 52 -4.66 11.56 -14.66
C ILE A 52 -5.26 12.48 -15.73
N GLN A 53 -4.63 12.58 -16.91
CA GLN A 53 -5.07 13.48 -17.97
C GLN A 53 -5.93 12.75 -19.01
N SER A 54 -5.54 11.54 -19.37
CA SER A 54 -6.22 10.74 -20.41
C SER A 54 -7.69 10.46 -20.10
N LYS A 55 -8.59 10.80 -21.04
CA LYS A 55 -10.04 10.54 -20.95
C LYS A 55 -10.35 9.07 -20.71
N TYR A 56 -9.60 8.18 -21.33
CA TYR A 56 -9.73 6.73 -21.16
C TYR A 56 -9.42 6.32 -19.73
N VAL A 57 -8.28 6.77 -19.19
CA VAL A 57 -7.83 6.41 -17.84
C VAL A 57 -8.75 7.02 -16.79
N ARG A 58 -9.29 8.23 -17.01
CA ARG A 58 -10.35 8.81 -16.16
C ARG A 58 -11.62 7.96 -16.14
N SER A 59 -12.03 7.40 -17.27
CA SER A 59 -13.16 6.48 -17.34
C SER A 59 -12.85 5.17 -16.63
N TYR A 60 -11.62 4.65 -16.78
CA TYR A 60 -11.15 3.46 -16.11
C TYR A 60 -11.15 3.65 -14.58
N TRP A 61 -10.61 4.76 -14.09
CA TRP A 61 -10.63 5.14 -12.67
C TRP A 61 -12.04 5.08 -12.07
N LYS A 62 -13.02 5.72 -12.73
CA LYS A 62 -14.41 5.73 -12.27
C LYS A 62 -15.00 4.33 -12.16
N LYS A 63 -14.76 3.47 -13.15
CA LYS A 63 -15.25 2.08 -13.15
C LYS A 63 -14.56 1.25 -12.07
N LEU A 64 -13.23 1.36 -11.97
CA LEU A 64 -12.42 0.62 -11.01
C LEU A 64 -12.80 0.98 -9.58
N THR A 65 -12.84 2.27 -9.26
CA THR A 65 -13.21 2.73 -7.90
C THR A 65 -14.65 2.37 -7.55
N ALA A 66 -15.61 2.51 -8.47
CA ALA A 66 -16.99 2.10 -8.23
C ALA A 66 -17.10 0.59 -7.96
N MET A 67 -16.40 -0.24 -8.72
CA MET A 67 -16.36 -1.69 -8.51
C MET A 67 -15.72 -2.05 -7.15
N LEU A 68 -14.56 -1.46 -6.81
CA LEU A 68 -13.86 -1.77 -5.57
C LEU A 68 -14.62 -1.29 -4.32
N VAL A 69 -15.39 -0.21 -4.42
CA VAL A 69 -16.33 0.23 -3.37
C VAL A 69 -17.49 -0.76 -3.25
N ALA A 70 -18.09 -1.20 -4.37
CA ALA A 70 -19.19 -2.16 -4.36
C ALA A 70 -18.81 -3.52 -3.76
N VAL A 71 -17.60 -4.01 -4.03
CA VAL A 71 -17.08 -5.27 -3.46
C VAL A 71 -16.56 -5.07 -2.02
N ARG A 72 -16.68 -3.85 -1.46
CA ARG A 72 -16.21 -3.49 -0.11
C ARG A 72 -14.72 -3.82 0.12
N VAL A 73 -13.93 -3.72 -0.94
CA VAL A 73 -12.49 -3.93 -0.86
C VAL A 73 -11.77 -2.62 -0.58
N LEU A 74 -12.29 -1.49 -1.04
CA LEU A 74 -11.54 -0.24 -1.04
C LEU A 74 -11.49 0.47 0.32
N SER A 75 -10.29 0.80 0.77
CA SER A 75 -10.05 1.71 1.91
C SER A 75 -9.46 3.05 1.43
N PRO A 76 -9.59 4.14 2.20
CA PRO A 76 -8.97 5.42 1.85
C PRO A 76 -7.44 5.36 1.70
N ALA A 77 -6.78 4.45 2.43
CA ALA A 77 -5.34 4.25 2.35
C ALA A 77 -4.88 3.68 0.99
N ASP A 78 -5.79 3.08 0.23
CA ASP A 78 -5.50 2.47 -1.07
C ASP A 78 -5.52 3.49 -2.23
N LEU A 79 -6.10 4.68 -2.03
CA LEU A 79 -6.28 5.67 -3.10
C LEU A 79 -4.97 6.08 -3.79
N PRO A 80 -3.85 6.35 -3.08
CA PRO A 80 -2.59 6.68 -3.73
C PRO A 80 -2.05 5.54 -4.60
N GLN A 81 -2.23 4.29 -4.18
CA GLN A 81 -1.79 3.12 -4.95
C GLN A 81 -2.63 2.92 -6.21
N LEU A 82 -3.94 3.15 -6.12
CA LEU A 82 -4.81 3.14 -7.30
C LEU A 82 -4.44 4.26 -8.28
N GLU A 83 -4.04 5.42 -7.77
CA GLU A 83 -3.61 6.54 -8.59
C GLU A 83 -2.33 6.17 -9.35
N GLU A 84 -1.34 5.59 -8.65
CA GLU A 84 -0.13 5.07 -9.28
C GLU A 84 -0.45 4.01 -10.35
N LEU A 85 -1.37 3.09 -10.07
CA LEU A 85 -1.80 2.08 -11.04
C LEU A 85 -2.39 2.71 -12.31
N CYS A 86 -3.18 3.78 -12.18
CA CYS A 86 -3.72 4.50 -13.33
C CYS A 86 -2.66 5.31 -14.09
N ILE A 87 -1.67 5.87 -13.39
CA ILE A 87 -0.53 6.55 -14.04
C ILE A 87 0.31 5.53 -14.84
N ILE A 88 0.52 4.32 -14.30
CA ILE A 88 1.22 3.26 -15.02
C ILE A 88 0.42 2.84 -16.27
N LEU A 89 -0.90 2.75 -16.18
CA LEU A 89 -1.76 2.48 -17.34
C LEU A 89 -1.64 3.56 -18.42
N GLU A 90 -1.54 4.84 -18.01
CA GLU A 90 -1.33 5.95 -18.95
C GLU A 90 0.01 5.80 -19.67
N LYS A 91 1.10 5.52 -18.94
CA LYS A 91 2.43 5.25 -19.51
C LYS A 91 2.46 4.03 -20.41
N LEU A 92 1.77 2.94 -20.05
CA LEU A 92 1.68 1.75 -20.89
C LEU A 92 1.06 2.07 -22.25
N ARG A 93 0.05 2.94 -22.28
CA ARG A 93 -0.58 3.37 -23.53
C ARG A 93 0.32 4.29 -24.35
N GLU A 94 1.08 5.17 -23.71
CA GLU A 94 2.10 5.97 -24.39
C GLU A 94 3.16 5.07 -25.05
N VAL A 95 3.64 4.06 -24.32
CA VAL A 95 4.61 3.08 -24.84
C VAL A 95 4.02 2.23 -25.97
N GLN A 96 2.74 1.84 -25.88
CA GLN A 96 2.04 1.16 -26.98
C GLN A 96 1.91 2.04 -28.23
N SER A 97 1.70 3.34 -28.06
CA SER A 97 1.69 4.28 -29.18
C SER A 97 3.07 4.32 -29.85
N LEU A 98 4.14 4.45 -29.05
CA LEU A 98 5.51 4.47 -29.57
C LEU A 98 5.85 3.18 -30.33
N PHE A 99 5.39 2.03 -29.85
CA PHE A 99 5.55 0.75 -30.55
C PHE A 99 4.90 0.71 -31.92
N SER A 100 3.82 1.48 -32.13
CA SER A 100 3.12 1.52 -33.40
C SER A 100 3.93 2.26 -34.47
N ASP A 101 4.86 3.12 -34.05
CA ASP A 101 5.64 4.01 -34.90
C ASP A 101 7.07 3.50 -35.15
N ILE A 102 7.51 2.45 -34.45
CA ILE A 102 8.86 1.88 -34.59
C ILE A 102 8.82 0.69 -35.54
N ASP A 103 9.61 0.74 -36.62
CA ASP A 103 9.89 -0.44 -37.44
C ASP A 103 11.01 -1.28 -36.78
N PRO A 104 10.73 -2.53 -36.34
CA PRO A 104 11.71 -3.38 -35.69
C PRO A 104 12.89 -3.76 -36.60
N LEU A 105 12.74 -3.68 -37.92
CA LEU A 105 13.78 -4.01 -38.89
C LEU A 105 14.74 -2.84 -39.14
N GLU A 106 14.26 -1.60 -39.00
CA GLU A 106 15.06 -0.40 -39.20
C GLU A 106 15.72 0.10 -37.90
N ASP A 107 15.03 -0.03 -36.75
CA ASP A 107 15.54 0.43 -35.45
C ASP A 107 15.30 -0.60 -34.32
N PHE A 108 16.02 -1.71 -34.41
CA PHE A 108 15.93 -2.81 -33.45
C PHE A 108 16.32 -2.41 -32.02
N ASP A 109 17.31 -1.53 -31.83
CA ASP A 109 17.78 -1.15 -30.49
C ASP A 109 16.73 -0.31 -29.75
N THR A 110 16.09 0.63 -30.44
CA THR A 110 14.97 1.39 -29.87
C THR A 110 13.75 0.49 -29.63
N PHE A 111 13.47 -0.44 -30.53
CA PHE A 111 12.41 -1.44 -30.34
C PHE A 111 12.65 -2.30 -29.08
N GLU A 112 13.85 -2.87 -28.92
CA GLU A 112 14.20 -3.74 -27.79
C GLU A 112 14.11 -2.98 -26.45
N LYS A 113 14.63 -1.75 -26.40
CA LYS A 113 14.54 -0.90 -25.20
C LYS A 113 13.09 -0.58 -24.84
N THR A 114 12.28 -0.21 -25.82
CA THR A 114 10.85 0.08 -25.63
C THR A 114 10.10 -1.16 -25.15
N GLN A 115 10.45 -2.33 -25.68
CA GLN A 115 9.88 -3.61 -25.24
C GLN A 115 10.23 -3.97 -23.79
N LYS A 116 11.48 -3.77 -23.38
CA LYS A 116 11.87 -3.97 -21.97
C LYS A 116 11.08 -3.04 -21.04
N VAL A 117 10.89 -1.78 -21.43
CA VAL A 117 10.08 -0.82 -20.66
C VAL A 117 8.62 -1.26 -20.57
N PHE A 118 8.03 -1.71 -21.66
CA PHE A 118 6.66 -2.21 -21.68
C PHE A 118 6.46 -3.41 -20.75
N ILE A 119 7.37 -4.39 -20.79
CA ILE A 119 7.33 -5.57 -19.93
C ILE A 119 7.46 -5.15 -18.45
N ALA A 120 8.40 -4.25 -18.14
CA ALA A 120 8.61 -3.77 -16.78
C ALA A 120 7.37 -3.04 -16.23
N LEU A 121 6.74 -2.17 -17.04
CA LEU A 121 5.52 -1.46 -16.66
C LEU A 121 4.33 -2.40 -16.50
N SER A 122 4.19 -3.41 -17.37
CA SER A 122 3.13 -4.42 -17.28
C SER A 122 3.26 -5.24 -16.01
N ASN A 123 4.47 -5.72 -15.71
CA ASN A 123 4.74 -6.45 -14.47
C ASN A 123 4.43 -5.59 -13.24
N LYS A 124 4.81 -4.31 -13.25
CA LYS A 124 4.49 -3.39 -12.14
C LYS A 124 2.99 -3.16 -12.00
N PHE A 125 2.27 -3.04 -13.12
CA PHE A 125 0.81 -2.91 -13.13
C PHE A 125 0.14 -4.14 -12.51
N ASP A 126 0.55 -5.34 -12.92
CA ASP A 126 -0.01 -6.59 -12.42
C ASP A 126 0.31 -6.81 -10.93
N GLN A 127 1.53 -6.50 -10.51
CA GLN A 127 1.91 -6.56 -9.09
C GLN A 127 1.04 -5.66 -8.22
N LEU A 128 0.80 -4.41 -8.64
CA LEU A 128 -0.07 -3.48 -7.92
C LEU A 128 -1.55 -3.90 -7.97
N GLY A 129 -2.01 -4.35 -9.14
CA GLY A 129 -3.40 -4.77 -9.36
C GLY A 129 -3.76 -6.04 -8.59
N SER A 130 -2.83 -6.99 -8.49
CA SER A 130 -3.05 -8.29 -7.85
C SER A 130 -3.48 -8.17 -6.38
N LYS A 131 -3.04 -7.12 -5.69
CA LYS A 131 -3.44 -6.82 -4.32
C LYS A 131 -4.95 -6.67 -4.20
N TYR A 132 -5.63 -6.13 -5.21
CA TYR A 132 -7.08 -5.88 -5.16
C TYR A 132 -7.94 -7.11 -5.48
N TYR A 133 -7.34 -8.26 -5.82
CA TYR A 133 -8.06 -9.54 -5.95
C TYR A 133 -8.28 -10.26 -4.61
N ILE A 134 -7.69 -9.76 -3.52
CA ILE A 134 -7.77 -10.35 -2.19
C ILE A 134 -8.48 -9.41 -1.21
N SER A 135 -9.03 -9.99 -0.13
CA SER A 135 -9.79 -9.22 0.86
C SER A 135 -8.94 -8.13 1.54
N PRO A 136 -9.55 -7.02 2.03
CA PRO A 136 -8.84 -5.96 2.74
C PRO A 136 -8.02 -6.48 3.92
N ALA A 137 -8.56 -7.44 4.68
CA ALA A 137 -7.85 -8.04 5.81
C ALA A 137 -6.60 -8.82 5.38
N ALA A 138 -6.67 -9.55 4.26
CA ALA A 138 -5.52 -10.23 3.69
C ALA A 138 -4.46 -9.24 3.19
N ARG A 139 -4.88 -8.10 2.60
CA ARG A 139 -3.95 -7.04 2.20
C ARG A 139 -3.24 -6.39 3.37
N THR A 140 -3.96 -6.03 4.44
CA THR A 140 -3.34 -5.45 5.64
C THR A 140 -2.32 -6.40 6.25
N LYS A 141 -2.62 -7.71 6.27
CA LYS A 141 -1.68 -8.73 6.72
C LYS A 141 -0.42 -8.76 5.85
N LEU A 142 -0.57 -8.80 4.52
CA LEU A 142 0.58 -8.76 3.61
C LEU A 142 1.44 -7.50 3.79
N THR A 143 0.81 -6.33 3.96
CA THR A 143 1.55 -5.09 4.22
C THR A 143 2.31 -5.14 5.55
N LEU A 144 1.71 -5.71 6.59
CA LEU A 144 2.38 -5.90 7.88
C LEU A 144 3.55 -6.89 7.77
N ASP A 145 3.36 -7.98 7.02
CA ASP A 145 4.41 -8.97 6.76
C ASP A 145 5.56 -8.34 5.98
N GLU A 146 5.29 -7.57 4.92
CA GLU A 146 6.29 -6.80 4.16
C GLU A 146 7.06 -5.81 5.05
N LEU A 147 6.37 -5.05 5.90
CA LEU A 147 7.00 -4.10 6.82
C LEU A 147 7.88 -4.80 7.86
N ASN A 148 7.46 -5.97 8.35
CA ASN A 148 8.25 -6.78 9.27
C ASN A 148 9.52 -7.31 8.59
N VAL A 149 9.44 -7.75 7.34
CA VAL A 149 10.61 -8.17 6.57
C VAL A 149 11.58 -7.01 6.38
N ILE A 150 11.10 -5.82 5.98
CA ILE A 150 11.93 -4.63 5.79
C ILE A 150 12.60 -4.24 7.12
N LYS A 151 11.83 -4.20 8.22
CA LYS A 151 12.36 -3.87 9.54
C LYS A 151 13.45 -4.85 9.97
N THR A 152 13.21 -6.15 9.78
CA THR A 152 14.17 -7.22 10.09
C THR A 152 15.45 -7.05 9.25
N GLY A 153 15.31 -6.75 7.95
CA GLY A 153 16.45 -6.47 7.07
C GLY A 153 17.26 -5.24 7.50
N GLN A 154 16.59 -4.16 7.92
CA GLN A 154 17.26 -2.96 8.45
C GLN A 154 17.97 -3.23 9.78
N GLU A 155 17.39 -4.06 10.65
CA GLU A 155 18.03 -4.46 11.91
C GLU A 155 19.26 -5.32 11.66
N ILE A 156 19.22 -6.25 10.70
CA ILE A 156 20.39 -7.04 10.27
C ILE A 156 21.49 -6.11 9.74
N GLN A 157 21.17 -5.19 8.83
CA GLN A 157 22.15 -4.23 8.29
C GLN A 157 22.77 -3.34 9.38
N LYS A 158 21.97 -2.87 10.35
CA LYS A 158 22.49 -2.11 11.49
C LYS A 158 23.45 -2.94 12.33
N ASN A 159 23.10 -4.19 12.61
CA ASN A 159 23.95 -5.09 13.41
C ASN A 159 25.26 -5.41 12.68
N GLU A 160 25.21 -5.67 11.36
CA GLU A 160 26.40 -5.86 10.53
C GLU A 160 27.30 -4.62 10.53
N SER A 161 26.73 -3.42 10.35
CA SER A 161 27.48 -2.17 10.41
C SER A 161 28.14 -1.92 11.78
N ALA A 162 27.46 -2.28 12.86
CA ALA A 162 27.97 -2.14 14.22
C ALA A 162 29.11 -3.13 14.50
N ILE A 163 28.99 -4.37 14.00
CA ILE A 163 30.05 -5.39 14.10
C ILE A 163 31.29 -4.96 13.29
N SER A 164 31.09 -4.45 12.07
CA SER A 164 32.20 -3.93 11.24
C SER A 164 32.91 -2.74 11.89
N ALA A 165 32.18 -1.83 12.54
CA ALA A 165 32.77 -0.71 13.28
C ALA A 165 33.60 -1.17 14.50
N LEU A 166 33.11 -2.19 15.22
CA LEU A 166 33.83 -2.78 16.37
C LEU A 166 35.10 -3.54 15.95
N LEU A 167 35.10 -4.17 14.76
CA LEU A 167 36.26 -4.87 14.22
C LEU A 167 37.26 -3.92 13.55
N GLY A 168 36.80 -2.83 12.93
CA GLY A 168 37.65 -1.82 12.29
C GLY A 168 38.38 -0.89 13.28
N GLY A 169 37.83 -0.72 14.49
CA GLY A 169 38.46 0.06 15.58
C GLY A 169 39.55 -0.68 16.37
N ARG A 170 39.87 -1.93 16.02
CA ARG A 170 40.99 -2.70 16.58
C ARG A 170 42.18 -2.70 15.62
N LYS A 171 42.83 -1.55 15.45
CA LYS A 171 44.18 -1.44 14.88
C LYS A 171 44.97 -0.40 15.65
#